data_AF-A0A7S0JB39-F1
#
_entry.id   AF-A0A7S0JB39-F1
#
_cell.length_a   1.000
_cell.length_b   1.000
_cell.length_c   1.000
_cell.angle_alpha   90.00
_cell.angle_beta   90.00
_cell.angle_gamma   90.00
#
_symmetry.space_group_name_H-M   'P 1'
#
loop_
_entity.id
_entity.type
_entity.pdbx_description
1 polymer ?
#
loop_
_entity_poly.entity_id
_entity_poly.type
_entity_poly.pdbx_seq_one_letter_code
_entity_poly.pdbx_strand_id
1 'polypeptide(L)'
;RVTPPPAGEQLLLSKFGLPSSYAAELTTTRRSALNLGIAATVASPLLLSSQSANAQDAMFSLPPLPYAYDALEPHVDAATMKFHHDYHHQAYINNLNKAMAGKPAASLASLMPGAKA
;
A
#
# COMPACT_ATOMS: atom_id res chain seq x y z
N ARG A 1 -13.02 12.48 -9.94
CA ARG A 1 -11.86 12.38 -10.86
C ARG A 1 -10.66 12.98 -10.13
N VAL A 2 -9.84 12.17 -9.48
CA VAL A 2 -8.68 12.65 -8.70
C VAL A 2 -7.57 12.96 -9.68
N THR A 3 -7.09 14.21 -9.71
CA THR A 3 -5.95 14.62 -10.53
C THR A 3 -4.70 13.89 -10.04
N PRO A 4 -3.92 13.25 -10.92
CA PRO A 4 -2.71 12.54 -10.51
C PRO A 4 -1.70 13.55 -9.92
N PRO A 5 -0.97 13.16 -8.87
CA PRO A 5 0.06 14.00 -8.29
C PRO A 5 1.17 14.29 -9.31
N PRO A 6 1.81 15.47 -9.26
CA PRO A 6 2.91 15.82 -10.15
C PRO A 6 4.04 14.78 -10.05
N ALA A 7 4.78 14.59 -11.15
CA ALA A 7 5.80 13.54 -11.29
C ALA A 7 6.86 13.53 -10.17
N GLY A 8 7.16 14.69 -9.58
CA GLY A 8 8.06 14.81 -8.43
C GLY A 8 7.54 14.13 -7.16
N GLU A 9 6.23 14.18 -6.90
CA GLU A 9 5.63 13.47 -5.77
C GLU A 9 5.64 11.96 -6.01
N GLN A 10 5.37 11.50 -7.23
CA GLN A 10 5.42 10.07 -7.56
C GLN A 10 6.80 9.43 -7.30
N LEU A 11 7.87 10.17 -7.58
CA LEU A 11 9.23 9.73 -7.27
C LEU A 11 9.48 9.65 -5.76
N LEU A 12 8.95 10.58 -4.97
CA LEU A 12 9.03 10.51 -3.51
C LEU A 12 8.24 9.32 -2.96
N LEU A 13 7.03 9.06 -3.46
CA LEU A 13 6.23 7.89 -3.05
C LEU A 13 6.99 6.58 -3.26
N SER A 14 7.69 6.41 -4.39
CA SER A 14 8.47 5.19 -4.67
C SER A 14 9.63 4.97 -3.69
N LYS A 15 10.25 6.05 -3.19
CA LYS A 15 11.36 5.98 -2.23
C LYS A 15 10.90 5.56 -0.84
N PHE A 16 9.65 5.87 -0.47
CA PHE A 16 9.07 5.50 0.82
C PHE A 16 8.31 4.16 0.81
N GLY A 17 8.38 3.40 -0.30
CA GLY A 17 7.78 2.07 -0.41
C GLY A 17 6.26 2.07 -0.26
N LEU A 18 5.63 3.20 -0.56
CA LEU A 18 4.18 3.36 -0.61
C LEU A 18 3.67 2.82 -1.94
N PRO A 19 2.69 1.90 -1.97
CA PRO A 19 2.08 1.51 -3.22
C PRO A 19 1.40 2.76 -3.80
N SER A 20 1.88 3.21 -4.96
CA SER A 20 1.12 4.16 -5.74
C SER A 20 -0.21 3.49 -6.05
N SER A 21 -1.31 3.97 -5.47
CA SER A 21 -2.67 3.53 -5.80
C SER A 21 -3.03 3.79 -7.27
N TYR A 22 -2.09 4.36 -8.05
CA TYR A 22 -2.16 4.57 -9.50
C TYR A 22 -1.41 3.49 -10.32
N ALA A 23 -0.69 2.54 -9.70
CA ALA A 23 0.04 1.49 -10.41
C ALA A 23 -0.84 0.27 -10.79
N ALA A 24 -2.12 0.50 -11.07
CA ALA A 24 -3.08 -0.54 -11.43
C ALA A 24 -3.72 -0.26 -12.79
N GLU A 25 -2.91 -0.16 -13.85
CA GLU A 25 -3.30 -0.63 -15.18
C GLU A 25 -2.07 -0.68 -16.08
N LEU A 26 -2.10 -1.57 -17.08
CA LEU A 26 -1.11 -1.74 -18.15
C LEU A 26 0.10 -2.62 -17.82
N THR A 27 -0.14 -3.89 -17.52
CA THR A 27 0.65 -4.98 -18.13
C THR A 27 -0.22 -6.22 -18.29
N THR A 28 -0.94 -6.27 -19.42
CA THR A 28 -1.26 -7.48 -20.20
C THR A 28 -2.45 -7.14 -21.08
N THR A 29 -2.17 -6.55 -22.23
CA THR A 29 -3.10 -6.53 -23.35
C THR A 29 -2.27 -6.58 -24.62
N ARG A 30 -2.56 -7.60 -25.44
CA ARG A 30 -2.13 -7.81 -26.82
C ARG A 30 -0.66 -8.16 -27.06
N ARG A 31 -0.28 -9.37 -26.66
CA ARG A 31 0.35 -10.29 -27.62
C ARG A 31 -0.58 -11.49 -27.83
N SER A 32 -1.67 -11.21 -28.53
CA SER A 32 -2.47 -12.23 -29.19
C SER A 32 -1.66 -12.83 -30.34
N ALA A 33 -2.02 -14.08 -30.65
CA ALA A 33 -1.64 -14.85 -31.83
C ALA A 33 -0.33 -15.66 -31.72
N LEU A 34 -0.37 -16.71 -30.91
CA LEU A 34 0.24 -17.98 -31.33
C LEU A 34 -0.92 -18.91 -31.77
N ASN A 35 -1.10 -19.02 -33.08
CA ASN A 35 -2.03 -19.96 -33.69
C ASN A 35 -1.51 -21.39 -33.45
N LEU A 36 -2.26 -22.20 -32.71
CA LEU A 36 -2.10 -23.64 -32.74
C LEU A 36 -3.49 -24.29 -32.78
N GLY A 37 -3.93 -24.61 -34.00
CA GLY A 37 -5.08 -25.46 -34.21
C GLY A 37 -4.68 -26.92 -34.02
N ILE A 38 -5.32 -27.60 -33.07
CA ILE A 38 -5.59 -29.04 -33.10
C ILE A 38 -6.81 -29.33 -32.24
N ALA A 39 -7.60 -30.27 -32.74
CA ALA A 39 -8.97 -30.55 -32.36
C ALA A 39 -9.12 -31.33 -31.03
N ALA A 40 -10.30 -31.16 -30.44
CA ALA A 40 -11.06 -32.11 -29.63
C ALA A 40 -10.35 -32.86 -28.49
N THR A 41 -10.78 -32.60 -27.25
CA THR A 41 -11.35 -33.61 -26.32
C THR A 41 -11.81 -32.90 -25.05
N VAL A 42 -12.91 -33.39 -24.48
CA VAL A 42 -13.54 -32.88 -23.26
C VAL A 42 -12.59 -33.02 -22.06
N ALA A 43 -11.92 -31.94 -21.67
CA ALA A 43 -11.15 -31.88 -20.44
C ALA A 43 -11.63 -30.66 -19.65
N SER A 44 -12.31 -30.94 -18.55
CA SER A 44 -12.77 -29.99 -17.55
C SER A 44 -11.75 -28.87 -17.34
N PRO A 45 -12.13 -27.59 -17.36
CA PRO A 45 -11.25 -26.57 -16.85
C PRO A 45 -11.21 -26.78 -15.34
N LEU A 46 -10.16 -27.44 -14.85
CA LEU A 46 -9.71 -27.27 -13.47
C LEU A 46 -9.51 -25.76 -13.31
N LEU A 47 -10.45 -25.11 -12.61
CA LEU A 47 -10.30 -23.72 -12.19
C LEU A 47 -8.99 -23.64 -11.41
N LEU A 48 -7.95 -23.12 -12.06
CA LEU A 48 -6.76 -22.68 -11.37
C LEU A 48 -7.20 -21.44 -10.59
N SER A 49 -7.57 -21.66 -9.32
CA SER A 49 -7.83 -20.59 -8.37
C SER A 49 -6.56 -19.75 -8.29
N SER A 50 -6.55 -18.64 -9.01
CA SER A 50 -5.62 -17.54 -8.80
C SER A 50 -5.87 -17.02 -7.39
N GLN A 51 -5.16 -17.61 -6.43
CA GLN A 51 -5.03 -17.07 -5.09
C GLN A 51 -4.30 -15.74 -5.26
N SER A 52 -5.10 -14.70 -5.43
CA SER A 52 -4.71 -13.34 -5.11
C SER A 52 -4.15 -13.41 -3.70
N ALA A 53 -2.84 -13.20 -3.55
CA ALA A 53 -2.22 -13.11 -2.25
C ALA A 53 -2.96 -12.00 -1.52
N ASN A 54 -3.83 -12.39 -0.58
CA ASN A 54 -4.53 -11.48 0.31
C ASN A 54 -3.49 -10.47 0.78
N ALA A 55 -3.78 -9.18 0.56
CA ALA A 55 -3.24 -8.14 1.39
C ALA A 55 -3.65 -8.55 2.81
N GLN A 56 -2.73 -9.23 3.50
CA GLN A 56 -2.85 -9.56 4.91
C GLN A 56 -3.28 -8.27 5.59
N ASP A 57 -4.38 -8.31 6.34
CA ASP A 57 -4.83 -7.19 7.16
C ASP A 57 -3.62 -6.67 7.91
N ALA A 58 -3.16 -5.48 7.49
CA ALA A 58 -1.92 -4.93 7.99
C ALA A 58 -2.08 -4.75 9.51
N MET A 59 -1.21 -5.40 10.29
CA MET A 59 -1.35 -5.49 11.74
C MET A 59 -1.41 -4.11 12.41
N PHE A 60 -0.82 -3.10 11.78
CA PHE A 60 -0.93 -1.69 12.14
C PHE A 60 -1.46 -0.85 10.97
N SER A 61 -2.24 0.17 11.28
CA SER A 61 -2.83 1.12 10.32
C SER A 61 -2.55 2.56 10.70
N LEU A 62 -2.57 3.45 9.71
CA LEU A 62 -2.37 4.89 9.90
C LEU A 62 -3.64 5.51 10.49
N PRO A 63 -3.63 6.04 11.72
CA PRO A 63 -4.79 6.70 12.29
C PRO A 63 -5.09 7.97 11.51
N PRO A 64 -6.36 8.25 11.14
CA PRO A 64 -6.70 9.50 10.49
C PRO A 64 -6.49 10.69 11.44
N LEU A 65 -6.15 11.85 10.88
CA LEU A 65 -6.13 13.10 11.65
C LEU A 65 -7.55 13.44 12.12
N PRO A 66 -7.72 13.85 13.39
CA PRO A 66 -9.01 14.33 13.91
C PRO A 66 -9.31 15.79 13.54
N TYR A 67 -8.43 16.43 12.76
CA TYR A 67 -8.51 17.83 12.34
C TYR A 67 -7.96 18.01 10.91
N ALA A 68 -8.24 19.16 10.30
CA ALA A 68 -7.70 19.51 8.98
C ALA A 68 -6.19 19.81 9.04
N TYR A 69 -5.47 19.66 7.93
CA TYR A 69 -4.01 19.83 7.90
C TYR A 69 -3.54 21.24 8.32
N ASP A 70 -4.36 22.27 8.09
CA ASP A 70 -4.11 23.67 8.42
C ASP A 70 -4.57 24.08 9.83
N ALA A 71 -5.20 23.17 10.59
CA ALA A 71 -5.77 23.49 11.91
C ALA A 71 -4.74 23.92 12.97
N LEU A 72 -3.44 23.72 12.71
CA LEU A 72 -2.34 24.07 13.61
C LEU A 72 -1.60 25.35 13.19
N GLU A 73 -2.08 26.06 12.18
CA GLU A 73 -1.52 27.35 11.82
C GLU A 73 -1.76 28.41 12.92
N PRO A 74 -0.82 29.36 13.11
CA PRO A 74 0.40 29.60 12.32
C PRO A 74 1.63 28.82 12.81
N HIS A 75 1.46 27.88 13.75
CA HIS A 75 2.58 27.22 14.41
C HIS A 75 3.15 26.05 13.59
N VAL A 76 2.28 25.33 12.86
CA VAL A 76 2.67 24.29 11.93
C VAL A 76 1.89 24.50 10.64
N ASP A 77 2.60 24.63 9.52
CA ASP A 77 1.97 24.82 8.22
C ASP A 77 1.33 23.52 7.70
N ALA A 78 0.31 23.67 6.86
CA ALA A 78 -0.44 22.55 6.32
C ALA A 78 0.40 21.58 5.47
N ALA A 79 1.43 22.07 4.76
CA ALA A 79 2.30 21.22 3.95
C ALA A 79 3.13 20.32 4.85
N THR A 80 3.71 20.85 5.92
CA THR A 80 4.43 20.07 6.95
C THR A 80 3.54 18.98 7.53
N MET A 81 2.30 19.31 7.93
CA MET A 81 1.37 18.32 8.48
C MET A 81 1.02 17.22 7.47
N LYS A 82 0.78 17.60 6.21
CA LYS A 82 0.53 16.65 5.13
C LYS A 82 1.72 15.73 4.90
N PHE A 83 2.93 16.29 4.82
CA PHE A 83 4.12 15.51 4.57
C PHE A 83 4.45 14.56 5.73
N HIS A 84 4.32 15.04 6.95
CA HIS A 84 4.57 14.27 8.16
C HIS A 84 3.60 13.08 8.29
N HIS A 85 2.29 13.32 8.14
CA HIS A 85 1.30 12.28 8.30
C HIS A 85 1.27 11.29 7.11
N ASP A 86 1.08 11.79 5.89
CA ASP A 86 0.78 10.94 4.74
C ASP A 86 2.01 10.14 4.27
N TYR A 87 3.23 10.66 4.50
CA TYR A 87 4.45 10.01 4.05
C TYR A 87 5.30 9.47 5.21
N HIS A 88 5.71 10.31 6.17
CA HIS A 88 6.63 9.84 7.21
C HIS A 88 5.98 8.81 8.14
N HIS A 89 4.80 9.11 8.68
CA HIS A 89 4.07 8.19 9.55
C HIS A 89 3.66 6.92 8.79
N GLN A 90 3.15 7.05 7.57
CA GLN A 90 2.81 5.90 6.74
C GLN A 90 4.03 5.02 6.42
N ALA A 91 5.21 5.60 6.16
CA ALA A 91 6.44 4.84 5.93
C ALA A 91 6.85 4.03 7.17
N TYR A 92 6.72 4.59 8.37
CA TYR A 92 6.95 3.84 9.61
C TYR A 92 6.00 2.65 9.75
N ILE A 93 4.71 2.84 9.46
CA ILE A 93 3.71 1.77 9.53
C ILE A 93 4.00 0.67 8.51
N ASN A 94 4.33 1.04 7.27
CA ASN A 94 4.69 0.08 6.23
C ASN A 94 5.90 -0.77 6.65
N ASN A 95 6.94 -0.14 7.19
CA ASN A 95 8.15 -0.84 7.62
C ASN A 95 7.92 -1.69 8.88
N LEU A 96 7.09 -1.22 9.81
CA LEU A 96 6.69 -2.00 10.98
C LEU A 96 5.90 -3.24 10.57
N ASN A 97 4.92 -3.12 9.69
CA ASN A 97 4.16 -4.26 9.17
C ASN A 97 5.06 -5.27 8.45
N LYS A 98 6.04 -4.80 7.65
CA LYS A 98 7.06 -5.68 7.05
C LYS A 98 7.87 -6.42 8.11
N ALA A 99 8.30 -5.74 9.17
CA ALA A 99 9.06 -6.36 10.27
C ALA A 99 8.22 -7.37 11.09
N MET A 100 6.90 -7.19 11.11
CA MET A 100 5.96 -8.07 11.83
C MET A 100 5.39 -9.21 10.99
N ALA A 101 5.74 -9.31 9.70
CA ALA A 101 5.30 -10.39 8.84
C ALA A 101 5.70 -11.76 9.41
N GLY A 102 4.69 -12.62 9.64
CA GLY A 102 4.89 -13.96 10.20
C GLY A 102 5.14 -14.01 11.71
N LYS A 103 5.07 -12.88 12.42
CA LYS A 103 5.11 -12.82 13.89
C LYS A 103 3.70 -12.91 14.47
N PRO A 104 3.55 -13.32 15.75
CA PRO A 104 2.27 -13.25 16.44
C PRO A 104 1.72 -11.82 16.47
N ALA A 105 0.39 -11.71 16.56
CA ALA A 105 -0.27 -10.43 16.75
C ALA A 105 0.28 -9.72 17.99
N ALA A 106 0.60 -8.44 17.84
CA ALA A 106 1.19 -7.62 18.89
C ALA A 106 0.58 -6.22 18.87
N SER A 107 0.49 -5.58 20.04
CA SER A 107 0.19 -4.15 20.16
C SER A 107 1.49 -3.34 20.16
N LEU A 108 1.42 -2.05 19.81
CA LEU A 108 2.59 -1.15 19.89
C LEU A 108 3.22 -1.15 21.29
N ALA A 109 2.39 -1.13 22.34
CA ALA A 109 2.86 -1.19 23.72
C ALA A 109 3.63 -2.49 24.02
N SER A 110 3.15 -3.64 23.50
CA SER A 110 3.85 -4.92 23.69
C SER A 110 5.20 -5.01 22.97
N LEU A 111 5.41 -4.23 21.90
CA LEU A 111 6.68 -4.16 21.17
C LEU A 111 7.71 -3.27 21.85
N MET A 112 7.30 -2.44 22.81
CA MET A 112 8.18 -1.51 23.52
C MET A 112 8.14 -1.78 25.04
N PRO A 113 8.66 -2.93 25.51
CA PRO A 113 8.71 -3.23 26.94
C PRO A 113 9.55 -2.17 27.65
N GLY A 114 8.92 -1.38 28.52
CA GLY A 114 9.55 -0.29 29.27
C GLY A 114 9.41 1.10 28.66
N ALA A 115 8.64 1.28 27.57
CA ALA A 115 8.20 2.60 27.17
C ALA A 115 7.33 3.20 28.29
N LYS A 116 7.75 4.35 28.84
CA LYS A 116 6.92 5.10 29.78
C LYS A 116 5.77 5.72 29.00
N ALA A 117 4.55 5.50 29.50
CA ALA A 117 3.35 6.17 29.02
C ALA A 117 3.40 7.67 29.31
#